data_AF-A0A931NJC5-F1
#
_entry.id   AF-A0A931NJC5-F1
#
_cell.length_a   1.000
_cell.length_b   1.000
_cell.length_c   1.000
_cell.angle_alpha   90.00
_cell.angle_beta   90.00
_cell.angle_gamma   90.00
#
_symmetry.space_group_name_H-M   'P 1'
#
loop_
_entity.id
_entity.type
_entity.pdbx_description
1 polymer ?
#
loop_
_entity_poly.entity_id
_entity_poly.type
_entity_poly.pdbx_seq_one_letter_code
_entity_poly.pdbx_strand_id
1 'polypeptide(L)'
;MTSKYFTLNRADINVCIDTLLLSKTSDREALRIDPSTEGGVFKERLKLLRLHYTAGEPIDSLRLLFLESMQWFRDWHSADLECTKHLAAKRGEDLRLDMTPVPFEDLFHFQIVMDFISVGILLGEFEAVREAAKLMQSARHSDMLYEALIEKIVPDPDTEVTEFFHEQPYDPLLDAIFSAESPQEASAFVKKYLEGWYKAFEGVPWHNGHLVVTDEYSNYEGYWAFEAAAICVLYGIDDSGFRDHIVYPKDLADWAREHKVLDRLVPSGSSPALSGAGLRCESGQACPQSGYWLSPAQVGSRRHFQAGDLMPILGGDYGVTIWQWDENQQP
;
A
#
# COMPACT_ATOMS: atom_id res chain seq x y z
N MET A 1 22.36 7.15 -11.94
CA MET A 1 23.38 6.91 -10.88
C MET A 1 24.54 6.09 -11.45
N THR A 2 25.79 6.28 -11.01
CA THR A 2 26.93 5.45 -11.45
C THR A 2 27.11 4.24 -10.52
N SER A 3 27.76 3.17 -11.01
CA SER A 3 28.11 1.99 -10.19
C SER A 3 28.95 2.35 -8.95
N LYS A 4 29.83 3.36 -9.06
CA LYS A 4 30.59 3.91 -7.92
C LYS A 4 29.64 4.45 -6.85
N TYR A 5 28.71 5.35 -7.22
CA TYR A 5 27.80 5.98 -6.26
C TYR A 5 26.81 5.00 -5.65
N PHE A 6 26.33 4.02 -6.42
CA PHE A 6 25.51 2.95 -5.86
C PHE A 6 26.25 2.19 -4.77
N THR A 7 27.51 1.82 -5.01
CA THR A 7 28.33 1.08 -4.03
C THR A 7 28.58 1.90 -2.77
N LEU A 8 28.86 3.20 -2.90
CA LEU A 8 29.07 4.11 -1.77
C LEU A 8 27.79 4.28 -0.93
N ASN A 9 26.65 4.63 -1.54
CA ASN A 9 25.38 4.79 -0.82
C ASN A 9 24.98 3.49 -0.12
N ARG A 10 25.12 2.34 -0.80
CA ARG A 10 24.78 1.04 -0.20
C ARG A 10 25.66 0.72 1.00
N ALA A 11 26.95 1.02 0.93
CA ALA A 11 27.86 0.82 2.05
C ALA A 11 27.50 1.73 3.24
N ASP A 12 27.22 3.00 2.98
CA ASP A 12 26.80 3.97 4.00
C ASP A 12 25.50 3.56 4.70
N ILE A 13 24.47 3.20 3.93
CA ILE A 13 23.19 2.70 4.47
C ILE A 13 23.41 1.47 5.35
N ASN A 14 24.27 0.53 4.94
CA ASN A 14 24.57 -0.65 5.76
C ASN A 14 25.30 -0.28 7.07
N VAL A 15 26.23 0.67 7.03
CA VAL A 15 26.89 1.19 8.25
C VAL A 15 25.89 1.85 9.19
N CYS A 16 24.95 2.64 8.66
CA CYS A 16 23.87 3.24 9.42
C CYS A 16 22.99 2.17 10.09
N ILE A 17 22.60 1.12 9.35
CA ILE A 17 21.84 -0.01 9.88
C ILE A 17 22.62 -0.72 10.99
N ASP A 18 23.90 -1.07 10.76
CA ASP A 18 24.72 -1.78 11.76
C ASP A 18 24.87 -0.95 13.04
N THR A 19 25.03 0.37 12.91
CA THR A 19 25.10 1.29 14.06
C THR A 19 23.81 1.31 14.85
N LEU A 20 22.66 1.36 14.19
CA LEU A 20 21.34 1.31 14.84
C LEU A 20 21.11 -0.04 15.53
N LEU A 21 21.53 -1.14 14.91
CA LEU A 21 21.42 -2.48 15.50
C LEU A 21 22.30 -2.61 16.76
N LEU A 22 23.52 -2.06 16.74
CA LEU A 22 24.38 -2.01 17.93
C LEU A 22 23.75 -1.16 19.05
N SER A 23 23.15 -0.01 18.71
CA SER A 23 22.41 0.82 19.69
C SER A 23 21.26 0.03 20.30
N LYS A 24 20.45 -0.64 19.47
CA LYS A 24 19.34 -1.49 19.91
C LYS A 24 19.80 -2.60 20.86
N THR A 25 20.93 -3.25 20.58
CA THR A 25 21.52 -4.24 21.49
C THR A 25 21.91 -3.62 22.82
N SER A 26 22.60 -2.47 22.80
CA SER A 26 23.00 -1.75 24.01
C SER A 26 21.80 -1.29 24.84
N ASP A 27 20.73 -0.84 24.21
CA ASP A 27 19.50 -0.41 24.90
C ASP A 27 18.81 -1.58 25.59
N ARG A 28 18.71 -2.73 24.92
CA ARG A 28 18.17 -3.96 25.50
C ARG A 28 18.98 -4.44 26.69
N GLU A 29 20.32 -4.43 26.61
CA GLU A 29 21.20 -4.77 27.74
C GLU A 29 21.02 -3.82 28.92
N ALA A 30 20.74 -2.54 28.65
CA ALA A 30 20.45 -1.52 29.65
C ALA A 30 18.98 -1.50 30.13
N LEU A 31 18.13 -2.44 29.66
CA LEU A 31 16.68 -2.46 29.92
C LEU A 31 15.97 -1.15 29.56
N ARG A 32 16.45 -0.48 28.50
CA ARG A 32 15.82 0.70 27.89
C ARG A 32 15.04 0.27 26.66
N ILE A 33 13.87 0.89 26.48
CA ILE A 33 13.04 0.71 25.30
C ILE A 33 13.10 2.03 24.54
N ASP A 34 13.77 2.03 23.39
CA ASP A 34 13.86 3.19 22.49
C ASP A 34 13.37 2.79 21.09
N PRO A 35 12.11 3.15 20.74
CA PRO A 35 11.53 2.80 19.45
C PRO A 35 12.21 3.52 18.26
N SER A 36 13.03 4.54 18.52
CA SER A 36 13.73 5.26 17.46
C SER A 36 14.77 4.39 16.73
N THR A 37 15.27 3.33 17.39
CA THR A 37 16.22 2.40 16.75
C THR A 37 15.55 1.59 15.65
N GLU A 38 14.41 0.96 15.92
CA GLU A 38 13.61 0.24 14.91
C GLU A 38 13.12 1.17 13.79
N GLY A 39 12.60 2.34 14.15
CA GLY A 39 12.15 3.33 13.17
C GLY A 39 13.30 3.84 12.28
N GLY A 40 14.50 3.98 12.85
CA GLY A 40 15.72 4.26 12.11
C GLY A 40 16.03 3.18 11.08
N VAL A 41 16.01 1.90 11.48
CA VAL A 41 16.34 0.80 10.57
C VAL A 41 15.28 0.66 9.46
N PHE A 42 14.00 0.86 9.78
CA PHE A 42 12.93 0.94 8.76
C PHE A 42 13.24 2.00 7.70
N LYS A 43 13.57 3.22 8.12
CA LYS A 43 13.90 4.32 7.21
C LYS A 43 15.10 3.98 6.32
N GLU A 44 16.17 3.42 6.89
CA GLU A 44 17.36 3.02 6.12
C GLU A 44 17.09 1.86 5.14
N ARG A 45 16.22 0.91 5.50
CA ARG A 45 15.80 -0.17 4.58
C ARG A 45 14.96 0.37 3.41
N LEU A 46 14.10 1.36 3.67
CA LEU A 46 13.35 2.03 2.62
C LEU A 46 14.27 2.87 1.71
N LYS A 47 15.30 3.52 2.26
CA LYS A 47 16.35 4.16 1.45
C LYS A 47 17.08 3.17 0.55
N LEU A 48 17.40 1.98 1.07
CA LEU A 48 18.04 0.93 0.27
C LEU A 48 17.16 0.49 -0.90
N LEU A 49 15.84 0.36 -0.67
CA LEU A 49 14.88 0.09 -1.75
C LEU A 49 14.91 1.20 -2.82
N ARG A 50 14.82 2.47 -2.41
CA ARG A 50 14.89 3.61 -3.33
C ARG A 50 16.20 3.61 -4.12
N LEU A 51 17.31 3.35 -3.44
CA LEU A 51 18.63 3.27 -4.07
C LEU A 51 18.69 2.18 -5.15
N HIS A 52 18.14 0.99 -4.88
CA HIS A 52 18.08 -0.09 -5.86
C HIS A 52 17.22 0.29 -7.07
N TYR A 53 16.07 0.93 -6.85
CA TYR A 53 15.24 1.43 -7.95
C TYR A 53 16.00 2.49 -8.78
N THR A 54 16.66 3.44 -8.13
CA THR A 54 17.50 4.47 -8.77
C THR A 54 18.68 3.90 -9.55
N ALA A 55 19.17 2.73 -9.16
CA ALA A 55 20.25 2.03 -9.84
C ALA A 55 19.78 1.32 -11.12
N GLY A 56 18.47 1.18 -11.31
CA GLY A 56 17.89 0.35 -12.36
C GLY A 56 18.04 -1.14 -12.09
N GLU A 57 18.13 -1.54 -10.82
CA GLU A 57 18.08 -2.97 -10.45
C GLU A 57 16.71 -3.56 -10.84
N PRO A 58 16.62 -4.87 -11.14
CA PRO A 58 15.36 -5.50 -11.53
C PRO A 58 14.26 -5.28 -10.48
N ILE A 59 13.03 -4.96 -10.92
CA ILE A 59 11.89 -4.67 -10.03
C ILE A 59 11.60 -5.82 -9.06
N ASP A 60 11.72 -7.08 -9.51
CA ASP A 60 11.56 -8.25 -8.65
C ASP A 60 12.50 -8.26 -7.43
N SER A 61 13.68 -7.64 -7.55
CA SER A 61 14.63 -7.52 -6.44
C SER A 61 14.16 -6.56 -5.34
N LEU A 62 13.30 -5.59 -5.68
CA LEU A 62 12.75 -4.61 -4.73
C LEU A 62 11.78 -5.26 -3.75
N ARG A 63 11.14 -6.36 -4.14
CA ARG A 63 10.18 -7.09 -3.29
C ARG A 63 10.80 -7.54 -1.97
N LEU A 64 12.01 -8.10 -2.01
CA LEU A 64 12.70 -8.53 -0.79
C LEU A 64 13.02 -7.34 0.13
N LEU A 65 13.51 -6.24 -0.44
CA LEU A 65 13.80 -5.01 0.31
C LEU A 65 12.53 -4.39 0.92
N PHE A 66 11.40 -4.48 0.21
CA PHE A 66 10.11 -4.03 0.70
C PHE A 66 9.64 -4.88 1.89
N LEU A 67 9.72 -6.21 1.78
CA LEU A 67 9.31 -7.11 2.87
C LEU A 67 10.22 -6.99 4.11
N GLU A 68 11.51 -6.75 3.91
CA GLU A 68 12.43 -6.40 5.00
C GLU A 68 12.02 -5.07 5.65
N SER A 69 11.68 -4.05 4.85
CA SER A 69 11.19 -2.78 5.37
C SER A 69 9.89 -2.97 6.17
N MET A 70 8.95 -3.78 5.68
CA MET A 70 7.71 -4.11 6.40
C MET A 70 7.99 -4.80 7.74
N GLN A 71 8.99 -5.69 7.83
CA GLN A 71 9.37 -6.29 9.10
C GLN A 71 9.84 -5.22 10.09
N TRP A 72 10.67 -4.28 9.67
CA TRP A 72 11.12 -3.19 10.53
C TRP A 72 10.00 -2.21 10.88
N PHE A 73 9.03 -2.03 9.98
CA PHE A 73 7.82 -1.26 10.27
C PHE A 73 6.98 -1.90 11.39
N ARG A 74 6.82 -3.23 11.37
CA ARG A 74 6.20 -3.99 12.49
C ARG A 74 6.98 -3.83 13.78
N ASP A 75 8.30 -4.03 13.72
CA ASP A 75 9.16 -3.94 14.90
C ASP A 75 9.10 -2.54 15.51
N TRP A 76 9.04 -1.49 14.70
CA TRP A 76 8.90 -0.11 15.15
C TRP A 76 7.60 0.13 15.90
N HIS A 77 6.45 -0.30 15.36
CA HIS A 77 5.17 -0.19 16.05
C HIS A 77 5.13 -1.01 17.34
N SER A 78 5.74 -2.20 17.34
CA SER A 78 5.84 -3.04 18.54
C SER A 78 6.69 -2.38 19.63
N ALA A 79 7.84 -1.80 19.27
CA ALA A 79 8.72 -1.12 20.21
C ALA A 79 8.07 0.16 20.76
N ASP A 80 7.33 0.90 19.93
CA ASP A 80 6.61 2.10 20.34
C ASP A 80 5.50 1.77 21.34
N LEU A 81 4.72 0.72 21.07
CA LEU A 81 3.69 0.23 21.98
C LEU A 81 4.29 -0.21 23.32
N GLU A 82 5.44 -0.89 23.32
CA GLU A 82 6.15 -1.29 24.53
C GLU A 82 6.64 -0.07 25.33
N CYS A 83 7.21 0.91 24.65
CA CYS A 83 7.65 2.17 25.24
C CYS A 83 6.49 2.93 25.88
N THR A 84 5.37 3.05 25.16
CA THR A 84 4.16 3.72 25.63
C THR A 84 3.57 3.03 26.85
N LYS A 85 3.51 1.69 26.87
CA LYS A 85 3.07 0.93 28.06
C LYS A 85 3.98 1.16 29.27
N HIS A 86 5.29 1.18 29.06
CA HIS A 86 6.26 1.45 30.13
C HIS A 86 6.13 2.87 30.69
N LEU A 87 5.92 3.87 29.83
CA LEU A 87 5.70 5.26 30.23
C LEU A 87 4.37 5.43 30.98
N ALA A 88 3.28 4.81 30.50
CA ALA A 88 1.97 4.79 31.15
C ALA A 88 2.08 4.23 32.58
N ALA A 89 2.73 3.08 32.73
CA ALA A 89 2.94 2.44 34.02
C ALA A 89 3.76 3.30 35.00
N LYS A 90 4.77 4.04 34.50
CA LYS A 90 5.59 4.95 35.32
C LYS A 90 4.84 6.19 35.77
N ARG A 91 3.95 6.73 34.94
CA ARG A 91 3.22 7.98 35.19
C ARG A 91 1.88 7.77 35.90
N GLY A 92 1.36 6.54 35.89
CA GLY A 92 0.01 6.25 36.40
C GLY A 92 -1.08 6.87 35.52
N GLU A 93 -0.79 7.06 34.23
CA GLU A 93 -1.68 7.68 33.25
C GLU A 93 -2.22 6.61 32.28
N ASP A 94 -3.50 6.72 31.90
CA ASP A 94 -4.06 5.96 30.80
C ASP A 94 -3.63 6.61 29.47
N LEU A 95 -2.55 6.13 28.88
CA LEU A 95 -2.11 6.56 27.55
C LEU A 95 -2.87 5.79 26.45
N ARG A 96 -3.12 6.46 25.32
CA ARG A 96 -3.63 5.79 24.12
C ARG A 96 -2.61 4.75 23.62
N LEU A 97 -3.07 3.51 23.43
CA LEU A 97 -2.24 2.36 23.04
C LEU A 97 -2.41 1.98 21.55
N ASP A 98 -3.28 2.69 20.84
CA ASP A 98 -3.60 2.49 19.43
C ASP A 98 -2.89 3.48 18.50
N MET A 99 -2.05 4.36 19.05
CA MET A 99 -1.30 5.36 18.28
C MET A 99 -0.24 4.71 17.38
N THR A 100 -0.03 5.32 16.22
CA THR A 100 1.13 5.04 15.36
C THR A 100 2.34 5.90 15.77
N PRO A 101 3.58 5.38 15.71
CA PRO A 101 4.80 6.17 15.89
C PRO A 101 5.11 7.07 14.68
N VAL A 102 4.27 7.05 13.64
CA VAL A 102 4.40 7.89 12.45
C VAL A 102 3.53 9.15 12.59
N PRO A 103 4.12 10.34 12.79
CA PRO A 103 3.35 11.59 12.83
C PRO A 103 2.94 12.01 11.42
N PHE A 104 1.66 11.89 11.08
CA PHE A 104 1.15 12.27 9.75
C PHE A 104 1.19 13.78 9.53
N GLU A 105 1.21 14.59 10.59
CA GLU A 105 1.35 16.05 10.53
C GLU A 105 2.74 16.49 10.06
N ASP A 106 3.75 15.63 10.16
CA ASP A 106 5.10 15.92 9.69
C ASP A 106 5.27 15.47 8.22
N LEU A 107 5.56 16.41 7.32
CA LEU A 107 5.64 16.16 5.88
C LEU A 107 6.65 15.06 5.53
N PHE A 108 7.77 14.97 6.25
CA PHE A 108 8.79 13.97 5.98
C PHE A 108 8.30 12.55 6.35
N HIS A 109 7.64 12.40 7.51
CA HIS A 109 7.07 11.11 7.91
C HIS A 109 5.86 10.72 7.06
N PHE A 110 5.00 11.68 6.71
CA PHE A 110 3.88 11.44 5.80
C PHE A 110 4.37 10.92 4.45
N GLN A 111 5.40 11.56 3.88
CA GLN A 111 6.02 11.10 2.65
C GLN A 111 6.63 9.69 2.78
N ILE A 112 7.28 9.35 3.90
CA ILE A 112 7.78 7.99 4.11
C ILE A 112 6.64 6.95 4.02
N VAL A 113 5.45 7.27 4.55
CA VAL A 113 4.27 6.40 4.44
C VAL A 113 3.76 6.33 3.00
N MET A 114 3.65 7.47 2.32
CA MET A 114 3.22 7.51 0.92
C MET A 114 4.14 6.64 0.05
N ASP A 115 5.46 6.77 0.20
CA ASP A 115 6.45 5.91 -0.46
C ASP A 115 6.20 4.43 -0.15
N PHE A 116 6.14 4.09 1.13
CA PHE A 116 6.07 2.71 1.57
C PHE A 116 4.79 2.02 1.07
N ILE A 117 3.63 2.65 1.28
CA ILE A 117 2.34 2.12 0.84
C ILE A 117 2.29 2.02 -0.69
N SER A 118 2.73 3.06 -1.40
CA SER A 118 2.70 3.09 -2.87
C SER A 118 3.60 2.03 -3.50
N VAL A 119 4.80 1.82 -2.97
CA VAL A 119 5.69 0.75 -3.41
C VAL A 119 5.04 -0.62 -3.15
N GLY A 120 4.44 -0.82 -1.98
CA GLY A 120 3.71 -2.07 -1.67
C GLY A 120 2.58 -2.36 -2.66
N ILE A 121 1.82 -1.33 -3.03
CA ILE A 121 0.76 -1.40 -4.04
C ILE A 121 1.31 -1.79 -5.40
N LEU A 122 2.35 -1.08 -5.86
CA LEU A 122 2.94 -1.29 -7.18
C LEU A 122 3.63 -2.66 -7.30
N LEU A 123 4.15 -3.21 -6.20
CA LEU A 123 4.69 -4.58 -6.16
C LEU A 123 3.59 -5.65 -6.02
N GLY A 124 2.35 -5.26 -5.71
CA GLY A 124 1.24 -6.16 -5.45
C GLY A 124 1.33 -6.89 -4.11
N GLU A 125 2.01 -6.32 -3.12
CA GLU A 125 2.14 -6.86 -1.76
C GLU A 125 0.97 -6.42 -0.86
N PHE A 126 -0.27 -6.67 -1.30
CA PHE A 126 -1.46 -6.15 -0.63
C PHE A 126 -1.62 -6.64 0.82
N GLU A 127 -1.22 -7.86 1.16
CA GLU A 127 -1.27 -8.32 2.55
C GLU A 127 -0.36 -7.50 3.47
N ALA A 128 0.83 -7.11 3.00
CA ALA A 128 1.72 -6.22 3.74
C ALA A 128 1.13 -4.80 3.84
N VAL A 129 0.51 -4.30 2.77
CA VAL A 129 -0.18 -2.99 2.79
C VAL A 129 -1.36 -3.00 3.79
N ARG A 130 -2.15 -4.06 3.83
CA ARG A 130 -3.24 -4.23 4.82
C ARG A 130 -2.70 -4.28 6.24
N GLU A 131 -1.59 -4.98 6.46
CA GLU A 131 -0.94 -5.02 7.77
C GLU A 131 -0.43 -3.63 8.19
N ALA A 132 0.22 -2.90 7.27
CA ALA A 132 0.67 -1.53 7.52
C ALA A 132 -0.50 -0.61 7.86
N ALA A 133 -1.61 -0.69 7.12
CA ALA A 133 -2.81 0.08 7.41
C ALA A 133 -3.41 -0.25 8.79
N LYS A 134 -3.37 -1.52 9.20
CA LYS A 134 -3.82 -1.96 10.54
C LYS A 134 -2.90 -1.44 11.65
N LEU A 135 -1.60 -1.40 11.43
CA LEU A 135 -0.63 -0.83 12.37
C LEU A 135 -0.85 0.68 12.54
N MET A 136 -1.28 1.35 11.48
CA MET A 136 -1.63 2.77 11.46
C MET A 136 -3.14 3.02 11.62
N GLN A 137 -3.87 2.14 12.33
CA GLN A 137 -5.33 2.25 12.44
C GLN A 137 -5.79 3.60 13.02
N SER A 138 -5.02 4.22 13.92
CA SER A 138 -5.34 5.54 14.47
C SER A 138 -5.25 6.69 13.47
N ALA A 139 -4.57 6.48 12.34
CA ALA A 139 -4.44 7.45 11.25
C ALA A 139 -5.42 7.15 10.09
N ARG A 140 -6.29 6.14 10.26
CA ARG A 140 -7.38 5.90 9.31
C ARG A 140 -8.37 7.05 9.39
N HIS A 141 -8.92 7.43 8.24
CA HIS A 141 -9.94 8.46 8.08
C HIS A 141 -9.50 9.87 8.47
N SER A 142 -8.20 10.11 8.66
CA SER A 142 -7.64 11.44 8.98
C SER A 142 -6.91 12.10 7.80
N ASP A 143 -6.78 11.43 6.66
CA ASP A 143 -6.15 12.02 5.46
C ASP A 143 -6.71 11.42 4.16
N MET A 144 -7.19 12.28 3.27
CA MET A 144 -7.80 11.89 2.00
C MET A 144 -6.85 11.13 1.07
N LEU A 145 -5.56 11.52 0.97
CA LEU A 145 -4.63 10.88 0.04
C LEU A 145 -4.24 9.49 0.57
N TYR A 146 -3.93 9.40 1.86
CA TYR A 146 -3.63 8.13 2.48
C TYR A 146 -4.80 7.14 2.31
N GLU A 147 -6.03 7.59 2.57
CA GLU A 147 -7.23 6.76 2.39
C GLU A 147 -7.47 6.38 0.94
N ALA A 148 -7.28 7.29 -0.02
CA ALA A 148 -7.39 6.97 -1.45
C ALA A 148 -6.42 5.84 -1.87
N LEU A 149 -5.22 5.77 -1.30
CA LEU A 149 -4.28 4.68 -1.60
C LEU A 149 -4.74 3.33 -1.02
N ILE A 150 -5.42 3.31 0.13
CA ILE A 150 -5.72 2.07 0.86
C ILE A 150 -7.18 1.64 0.81
N GLU A 151 -8.13 2.49 0.45
CA GLU A 151 -9.58 2.22 0.50
C GLU A 151 -9.98 0.98 -0.32
N LYS A 152 -9.37 0.78 -1.49
CA LYS A 152 -9.62 -0.38 -2.36
C LYS A 152 -9.02 -1.65 -1.76
N ILE A 153 -7.96 -1.48 -0.98
CA ILE A 153 -7.17 -2.57 -0.42
C ILE A 153 -7.79 -3.00 0.90
N VAL A 154 -8.16 -2.07 1.79
CA VAL A 154 -8.78 -2.34 3.09
C VAL A 154 -10.20 -1.80 3.04
N PRO A 155 -11.18 -2.60 2.54
CA PRO A 155 -12.55 -2.14 2.45
C PRO A 155 -13.08 -1.85 3.85
N ASP A 156 -13.45 -0.60 4.08
CA ASP A 156 -14.13 -0.15 5.29
C ASP A 156 -15.37 0.63 4.83
N PRO A 157 -16.59 0.10 5.01
CA PRO A 157 -17.79 0.77 4.52
C PRO A 157 -18.06 2.05 5.33
N ASP A 158 -18.34 3.13 4.60
CA ASP A 158 -19.06 4.32 5.06
C ASP A 158 -18.35 5.27 6.05
N THR A 159 -17.12 5.71 5.73
CA THR A 159 -16.57 6.95 6.30
C THR A 159 -16.14 7.91 5.19
N GLU A 160 -16.85 9.04 5.08
CA GLU A 160 -16.44 10.13 4.20
C GLU A 160 -15.25 10.86 4.85
N VAL A 161 -14.12 10.86 4.15
CA VAL A 161 -12.88 11.49 4.62
C VAL A 161 -12.72 12.80 3.87
N THR A 162 -12.66 13.90 4.63
CA THR A 162 -12.53 15.27 4.09
C THR A 162 -11.32 16.02 4.66
N GLU A 163 -10.56 15.37 5.55
CA GLU A 163 -9.37 15.93 6.17
C GLU A 163 -8.12 15.65 5.34
N PHE A 164 -7.15 16.55 5.42
CA PHE A 164 -5.84 16.43 4.78
C PHE A 164 -4.78 17.06 5.68
N PHE A 165 -3.67 16.35 5.90
CA PHE A 165 -2.54 16.91 6.65
C PHE A 165 -1.71 17.86 5.78
N HIS A 166 -1.55 17.50 4.50
CA HIS A 166 -0.67 18.20 3.57
C HIS A 166 -1.41 18.52 2.27
N GLU A 167 -2.19 19.60 2.24
CA GLU A 167 -2.86 20.05 1.01
C GLU A 167 -1.86 20.28 -0.12
N GLN A 168 -0.77 20.98 0.15
CA GLN A 168 0.37 21.11 -0.76
C GLN A 168 1.48 20.14 -0.30
N PRO A 169 2.05 19.29 -1.18
CA PRO A 169 1.86 19.25 -2.64
C PRO A 169 0.71 18.38 -3.16
N TYR A 170 -0.07 17.72 -2.31
CA TYR A 170 -0.85 16.56 -2.74
C TYR A 170 -2.22 16.87 -3.38
N ASP A 171 -2.70 18.12 -3.33
CA ASP A 171 -3.96 18.57 -3.93
C ASP A 171 -4.20 18.07 -5.36
N PRO A 172 -3.21 18.08 -6.29
CA PRO A 172 -3.51 17.72 -7.66
C PRO A 172 -3.70 16.20 -7.79
N LEU A 173 -3.14 15.38 -6.88
CA LEU A 173 -3.44 13.95 -6.87
C LEU A 173 -4.87 13.69 -6.42
N LEU A 174 -5.37 14.46 -5.44
CA LEU A 174 -6.77 14.38 -5.01
C LEU A 174 -7.71 14.88 -6.12
N ASP A 175 -7.37 15.98 -6.78
CA ASP A 175 -8.14 16.48 -7.93
C ASP A 175 -8.21 15.45 -9.05
N ALA A 176 -7.12 14.72 -9.30
CA ALA A 176 -7.09 13.66 -10.31
C ALA A 176 -8.06 12.51 -10.00
N ILE A 177 -8.32 12.23 -8.72
CA ILE A 177 -9.18 11.12 -8.27
C ILE A 177 -10.63 11.55 -8.12
N PHE A 178 -10.87 12.73 -7.53
CA PHE A 178 -12.20 13.15 -7.05
C PHE A 178 -12.80 14.33 -7.83
N SER A 179 -11.98 15.18 -8.45
CA SER A 179 -12.44 16.42 -9.09
C SER A 179 -12.47 16.35 -10.62
N ALA A 180 -11.66 15.48 -11.23
CA ALA A 180 -11.53 15.39 -12.69
C ALA A 180 -12.84 14.97 -13.38
N GLU A 181 -13.28 15.78 -14.34
CA GLU A 181 -14.48 15.53 -15.16
C GLU A 181 -14.18 14.67 -16.39
N SER A 182 -12.90 14.44 -16.70
CA SER A 182 -12.46 13.62 -17.84
C SER A 182 -11.14 12.88 -17.56
N PRO A 183 -10.86 11.76 -18.26
CA PRO A 183 -9.57 11.07 -18.16
C PRO A 183 -8.36 11.95 -18.50
N GLN A 184 -8.52 12.88 -19.45
CA GLN A 184 -7.47 13.81 -19.84
C GLN A 184 -7.18 14.82 -18.73
N GLU A 185 -8.21 15.26 -18.03
CA GLU A 185 -8.07 16.17 -16.89
C GLU A 185 -7.41 15.46 -15.69
N ALA A 186 -7.80 14.22 -15.39
CA ALA A 186 -7.13 13.42 -14.36
C ALA A 186 -5.62 13.27 -14.65
N SER A 187 -5.26 12.97 -15.90
CA SER A 187 -3.86 12.91 -16.35
C SER A 187 -3.15 14.27 -16.21
N ALA A 188 -3.82 15.38 -16.53
CA ALA A 188 -3.26 16.72 -16.41
C ALA A 188 -2.99 17.12 -14.95
N PHE A 189 -3.85 16.71 -14.02
CA PHE A 189 -3.65 16.95 -12.58
C PHE A 189 -2.45 16.18 -12.02
N VAL A 190 -2.29 14.89 -12.37
CA VAL A 190 -1.08 14.14 -12.00
C VAL A 190 0.18 14.80 -12.57
N LYS A 191 0.13 15.28 -13.82
CA LYS A 191 1.24 16.03 -14.40
C LYS A 191 1.56 17.31 -13.62
N LYS A 192 0.55 18.10 -13.22
CA LYS A 192 0.70 19.31 -12.39
C LYS A 192 1.41 18.97 -11.07
N TYR A 193 1.02 17.88 -10.41
CA TYR A 193 1.67 17.39 -9.21
C TYR A 193 3.17 17.10 -9.45
N LEU A 194 3.50 16.35 -10.51
CA LEU A 194 4.87 16.00 -10.85
C LEU A 194 5.76 17.22 -11.12
N GLU A 195 5.24 18.23 -11.81
CA GLU A 195 5.95 19.49 -12.10
C GLU A 195 6.28 20.30 -10.83
N GLY A 196 5.43 20.22 -9.81
CA GLY A 196 5.62 20.87 -8.51
C GLY A 196 6.41 20.05 -7.49
N TRP A 197 6.55 18.75 -7.70
CA TRP A 197 7.02 17.76 -6.72
C TRP A 197 8.30 18.18 -6.01
N TYR A 198 9.39 18.40 -6.77
CA TYR A 198 10.71 18.64 -6.17
C TYR A 198 10.73 19.89 -5.27
N LYS A 199 10.12 20.97 -5.72
CA LYS A 199 10.08 22.24 -4.99
C LYS A 199 9.24 22.14 -3.72
N ALA A 200 8.15 21.37 -3.76
CA ALA A 200 7.25 21.27 -2.61
C ALA A 200 7.88 20.57 -1.40
N PHE A 201 8.90 19.75 -1.63
CA PHE A 201 9.67 19.12 -0.56
C PHE A 201 10.91 19.94 -0.15
N GLU A 202 11.01 21.21 -0.52
CA GLU A 202 12.07 22.08 0.01
C GLU A 202 12.00 22.14 1.55
N GLY A 203 13.11 21.77 2.21
CA GLY A 203 13.23 21.80 3.67
C GLY A 203 13.18 20.43 4.36
N VAL A 204 12.74 19.37 3.67
CA VAL A 204 12.84 18.01 4.23
C VAL A 204 14.29 17.49 4.18
N PRO A 205 14.71 16.56 5.04
CA PRO A 205 16.13 16.19 5.22
C PRO A 205 16.85 15.66 3.97
N TRP A 206 16.12 15.06 3.02
CA TRP A 206 16.69 14.49 1.80
C TRP A 206 16.74 15.49 0.62
N HIS A 207 16.06 16.64 0.73
CA HIS A 207 16.05 17.64 -0.34
C HIS A 207 17.48 18.15 -0.59
N ASN A 208 17.85 18.33 -1.85
CA ASN A 208 19.24 18.61 -2.26
C ASN A 208 20.28 17.54 -1.85
N GLY A 209 19.88 16.33 -1.44
CA GLY A 209 20.83 15.23 -1.15
C GLY A 209 21.77 14.92 -2.32
N HIS A 210 21.34 15.15 -3.57
CA HIS A 210 22.17 15.04 -4.77
C HIS A 210 23.31 16.07 -4.86
N LEU A 211 23.28 17.15 -4.07
CA LEU A 211 24.38 18.11 -3.94
C LEU A 211 25.43 17.65 -2.92
N VAL A 212 25.09 16.71 -2.05
CA VAL A 212 25.97 16.16 -1.01
C VAL A 212 26.70 14.92 -1.54
N VAL A 213 27.54 15.14 -2.55
CA VAL A 213 28.28 14.07 -3.23
C VAL A 213 29.77 14.41 -3.27
N THR A 214 30.58 13.52 -2.70
CA THR A 214 32.04 13.54 -2.74
C THR A 214 32.58 12.25 -3.39
N ASP A 215 33.89 12.12 -3.50
CA ASP A 215 34.50 10.89 -4.00
C ASP A 215 34.33 9.68 -3.05
N GLU A 216 34.00 9.94 -1.79
CA GLU A 216 33.92 8.96 -0.70
C GLU A 216 32.52 8.82 -0.11
N TYR A 217 31.61 9.76 -0.43
CA TYR A 217 30.28 9.83 0.17
C TYR A 217 29.23 10.30 -0.84
N SER A 218 28.04 9.73 -0.77
CA SER A 218 26.85 10.22 -1.47
C SER A 218 25.65 9.80 -0.64
N ASN A 219 24.66 10.68 -0.55
CA ASN A 219 23.40 10.46 0.17
C ASN A 219 22.20 10.59 -0.78
N TYR A 220 22.40 10.23 -2.05
CA TYR A 220 21.39 10.36 -3.08
C TYR A 220 20.87 8.98 -3.48
N GLU A 221 19.65 8.70 -3.02
CA GLU A 221 18.92 7.46 -3.25
C GLU A 221 17.83 7.58 -4.33
N GLY A 222 17.70 8.74 -5.00
CA GLY A 222 16.67 9.00 -6.01
C GLY A 222 15.64 10.02 -5.59
N TYR A 223 14.86 10.50 -6.57
CA TYR A 223 13.69 11.35 -6.38
C TYR A 223 12.53 10.72 -7.12
N TRP A 224 11.58 10.15 -6.37
CA TRP A 224 10.52 9.31 -6.93
C TRP A 224 9.18 9.63 -6.31
N ALA A 225 8.22 9.93 -7.17
CA ALA A 225 6.81 10.11 -6.82
C ALA A 225 6.07 8.77 -6.94
N PHE A 226 6.33 7.84 -6.01
CA PHE A 226 5.69 6.52 -6.04
C PHE A 226 4.16 6.60 -5.87
N GLU A 227 3.67 7.56 -5.09
CA GLU A 227 2.26 7.87 -4.89
C GLU A 227 1.55 8.23 -6.19
N ALA A 228 2.19 9.00 -7.07
CA ALA A 228 1.62 9.34 -8.37
C ALA A 228 1.46 8.09 -9.25
N ALA A 229 2.46 7.19 -9.25
CA ALA A 229 2.38 5.94 -9.99
C ALA A 229 1.34 4.97 -9.41
N ALA A 230 1.28 4.82 -8.09
CA ALA A 230 0.30 3.97 -7.42
C ALA A 230 -1.13 4.44 -7.72
N ILE A 231 -1.39 5.75 -7.69
CA ILE A 231 -2.69 6.33 -8.07
C ILE A 231 -3.01 6.05 -9.54
N CYS A 232 -2.05 6.24 -10.45
CA CYS A 232 -2.27 5.93 -11.87
C CYS A 232 -2.65 4.46 -12.08
N VAL A 233 -2.00 3.54 -11.36
CA VAL A 233 -2.31 2.10 -11.43
C VAL A 233 -3.68 1.81 -10.81
N LEU A 234 -3.96 2.28 -9.59
CA LEU A 234 -5.19 1.99 -8.84
C LEU A 234 -6.45 2.56 -9.51
N TYR A 235 -6.35 3.77 -10.07
CA TYR A 235 -7.49 4.50 -10.62
C TYR A 235 -7.53 4.48 -12.16
N GLY A 236 -6.58 3.79 -12.80
CA GLY A 236 -6.53 3.67 -14.26
C GLY A 236 -6.29 4.99 -14.99
N ILE A 237 -5.53 5.91 -14.38
CA ILE A 237 -5.17 7.19 -15.00
C ILE A 237 -4.10 6.95 -16.07
N ASP A 238 -4.32 7.51 -17.27
CA ASP A 238 -3.36 7.45 -18.37
C ASP A 238 -2.13 8.31 -18.06
N ASP A 239 -0.96 7.67 -18.01
CA ASP A 239 0.33 8.31 -17.75
C ASP A 239 1.13 8.64 -19.01
N SER A 240 0.61 8.31 -20.19
CA SER A 240 1.34 8.46 -21.45
C SER A 240 1.86 9.88 -21.70
N GLY A 241 1.11 10.90 -21.25
CA GLY A 241 1.43 12.32 -21.43
C GLY A 241 2.52 12.87 -20.49
N PHE A 242 2.92 12.12 -19.46
CA PHE A 242 3.91 12.56 -18.47
C PHE A 242 4.88 11.47 -18.03
N ARG A 243 4.82 10.26 -18.61
CA ARG A 243 5.67 9.12 -18.22
C ARG A 243 7.17 9.41 -18.23
N ASP A 244 7.64 10.35 -19.06
CA ASP A 244 9.06 10.74 -19.11
C ASP A 244 9.45 11.83 -18.12
N HIS A 245 8.54 12.23 -17.22
CA HIS A 245 8.85 13.16 -16.15
C HIS A 245 9.88 12.55 -15.19
N ILE A 246 10.90 13.33 -14.79
CA ILE A 246 12.11 12.81 -14.13
C ILE A 246 11.87 12.11 -12.79
N VAL A 247 10.82 12.49 -12.07
CA VAL A 247 10.46 11.86 -10.78
C VAL A 247 9.36 10.80 -10.90
N TYR A 248 8.76 10.61 -12.07
CA TYR A 248 7.69 9.62 -12.25
C TYR A 248 8.30 8.20 -12.40
N PRO A 249 7.96 7.24 -11.52
CA PRO A 249 8.58 5.92 -11.54
C PRO A 249 7.90 4.99 -12.57
N LYS A 250 8.02 5.36 -13.85
CA LYS A 250 7.32 4.70 -14.97
C LYS A 250 7.58 3.19 -15.05
N ASP A 251 8.81 2.77 -14.78
CA ASP A 251 9.19 1.36 -14.90
C ASP A 251 8.48 0.49 -13.85
N LEU A 252 8.21 1.06 -12.66
CA LEU A 252 7.48 0.37 -11.61
C LEU A 252 5.96 0.35 -11.91
N ALA A 253 5.42 1.43 -12.49
CA ALA A 253 4.03 1.49 -12.97
C ALA A 253 3.78 0.48 -14.11
N ASP A 254 4.66 0.42 -15.09
CA ASP A 254 4.59 -0.52 -16.21
C ASP A 254 4.71 -1.96 -15.70
N TRP A 255 5.67 -2.24 -14.82
CA TRP A 255 5.80 -3.56 -14.20
C TRP A 255 4.51 -3.98 -13.47
N ALA A 256 3.90 -3.08 -12.69
CA ALA A 256 2.65 -3.35 -11.97
C ALA A 256 1.50 -3.73 -12.91
N ARG A 257 1.35 -3.01 -14.04
CA ARG A 257 0.34 -3.30 -15.07
C ARG A 257 0.60 -4.62 -15.78
N GLU A 258 1.84 -4.88 -16.19
CA GLU A 258 2.26 -6.11 -16.87
C GLU A 258 2.03 -7.36 -15.99
N HIS A 259 2.31 -7.24 -14.69
CA HIS A 259 2.13 -8.31 -13.71
C HIS A 259 0.71 -8.39 -13.16
N LYS A 260 -0.19 -7.54 -13.67
CA LYS A 260 -1.60 -7.43 -13.27
C LYS A 260 -1.77 -7.44 -11.77
N VAL A 261 -1.00 -6.59 -11.07
CA VAL A 261 -0.96 -6.66 -9.60
C VAL A 261 -2.34 -6.53 -9.00
N LEU A 262 -3.22 -5.70 -9.57
CA LEU A 262 -4.61 -5.53 -9.11
C LEU A 262 -5.46 -6.80 -9.15
N ASP A 263 -5.14 -7.80 -9.99
CA ASP A 263 -5.82 -9.10 -9.97
C ASP A 263 -5.59 -9.85 -8.63
N ARG A 264 -4.53 -9.48 -7.89
CA ARG A 264 -4.20 -10.02 -6.56
C ARG A 264 -4.92 -9.28 -5.43
N LEU A 265 -5.67 -8.22 -5.73
CA LEU A 265 -6.47 -7.47 -4.78
C LEU A 265 -7.71 -8.31 -4.43
N VAL A 266 -7.47 -9.42 -3.75
CA VAL A 266 -8.50 -10.28 -3.20
C VAL A 266 -8.89 -9.65 -1.86
N PRO A 267 -10.18 -9.36 -1.60
CA PRO A 267 -10.59 -8.83 -0.30
C PRO A 267 -10.14 -9.78 0.82
N SER A 268 -9.52 -9.24 1.88
CA SER A 268 -9.25 -10.03 3.08
C SER A 268 -10.57 -10.61 3.59
N GLY A 269 -10.68 -11.93 3.46
CA GLY A 269 -11.95 -12.66 3.54
C GLY A 269 -12.01 -13.79 2.52
N SER A 270 -11.26 -13.68 1.43
CA SER A 270 -11.08 -14.75 0.44
C SER A 270 -9.64 -15.28 0.44
N SER A 271 -9.29 -16.06 1.47
CA SER A 271 -8.34 -17.15 1.22
C SER A 271 -8.92 -18.01 0.09
N PRO A 272 -8.10 -18.62 -0.79
CA PRO A 272 -8.52 -19.78 -1.56
C PRO A 272 -8.60 -20.99 -0.61
N ALA A 273 -9.43 -20.87 0.43
CA ALA A 273 -9.98 -22.00 1.14
C ALA A 273 -11.27 -22.34 0.41
N LEU A 274 -11.37 -23.56 -0.09
CA LEU A 274 -12.62 -24.19 -0.49
C LEU A 274 -13.63 -24.08 0.67
N SER A 275 -14.43 -23.01 0.69
CA SER A 275 -15.61 -22.88 1.53
C SER A 275 -16.73 -22.34 0.66
N GLY A 276 -17.68 -23.23 0.32
CA GLY A 276 -18.80 -22.98 -0.60
C GLY A 276 -19.84 -21.96 -0.14
N ALA A 277 -19.48 -20.97 0.69
CA ALA A 277 -20.36 -19.87 1.03
C ALA A 277 -20.24 -18.79 -0.05
N GLY A 278 -21.24 -18.68 -0.93
CA GLY A 278 -21.34 -17.58 -1.89
C GLY A 278 -21.14 -17.95 -3.37
N LEU A 279 -21.07 -19.24 -3.73
CA LEU A 279 -21.07 -19.63 -5.14
C LEU A 279 -22.39 -19.17 -5.81
N ARG A 280 -22.25 -18.43 -6.92
CA ARG A 280 -23.34 -17.94 -7.76
C ARG A 280 -23.10 -18.36 -9.21
N CYS A 281 -24.17 -18.72 -9.91
CA CYS A 281 -24.13 -19.09 -11.33
C CYS A 281 -25.37 -18.53 -12.04
N GLU A 282 -25.18 -17.90 -13.20
CA GLU A 282 -26.29 -17.41 -14.01
C GLU A 282 -27.00 -18.55 -14.76
N SER A 283 -28.31 -18.44 -14.95
CA SER A 283 -29.05 -19.38 -15.80
C SER A 283 -28.49 -19.39 -17.21
N GLY A 284 -28.36 -20.58 -17.80
CA GLY A 284 -27.71 -20.80 -19.09
C GLY A 284 -26.20 -21.05 -19.01
N GLN A 285 -25.55 -20.79 -17.87
CA GLN A 285 -24.16 -21.16 -17.63
C GLN A 285 -24.05 -22.58 -17.07
N ALA A 286 -22.89 -23.20 -17.28
CA ALA A 286 -22.57 -24.50 -16.70
C ALA A 286 -22.37 -24.36 -15.18
N CYS A 287 -22.90 -25.33 -14.43
CA CYS A 287 -22.81 -25.39 -12.99
C CYS A 287 -21.33 -25.50 -12.57
N PRO A 288 -20.81 -24.58 -11.74
CA PRO A 288 -19.40 -24.57 -11.39
C PRO A 288 -19.05 -25.68 -10.38
N GLN A 289 -20.04 -26.22 -9.64
CA GLN A 289 -19.82 -27.21 -8.60
C GLN A 289 -21.06 -28.08 -8.34
N SER A 290 -20.87 -29.40 -8.25
CA SER A 290 -21.94 -30.35 -7.89
C SER A 290 -22.48 -30.08 -6.48
N GLY A 291 -23.80 -30.01 -6.34
CA GLY A 291 -24.49 -29.86 -5.05
C GLY A 291 -25.89 -29.28 -5.19
N TYR A 292 -26.51 -28.89 -4.08
CA TYR A 292 -27.81 -28.21 -4.02
C TYR A 292 -27.66 -26.72 -4.27
N TRP A 293 -28.50 -26.22 -5.18
CA TRP A 293 -28.60 -24.82 -5.54
C TRP A 293 -30.05 -24.39 -5.51
N LEU A 294 -30.31 -23.12 -5.20
CA LEU A 294 -31.62 -22.51 -5.22
C LEU A 294 -31.57 -21.16 -5.95
N SER A 295 -32.72 -20.73 -6.46
CA SER A 295 -32.88 -19.42 -7.08
C SER A 295 -34.00 -18.65 -6.37
N PRO A 296 -33.72 -17.42 -5.88
CA PRO A 296 -34.76 -16.55 -5.31
C PRO A 296 -35.88 -16.19 -6.29
N ALA A 297 -35.64 -16.35 -7.60
CA ALA A 297 -36.62 -16.05 -8.65
C ALA A 297 -37.83 -17.01 -8.63
N GLN A 298 -37.71 -18.19 -8.01
CA GLN A 298 -38.81 -19.15 -7.89
C GLN A 298 -38.79 -19.86 -6.54
N VAL A 299 -39.88 -19.75 -5.78
CA VAL A 299 -40.08 -20.49 -4.54
C VAL A 299 -40.07 -22.00 -4.84
N GLY A 300 -39.30 -22.78 -4.07
CA GLY A 300 -39.16 -24.22 -4.28
C GLY A 300 -38.25 -24.60 -5.46
N SER A 301 -37.41 -23.68 -5.95
CA SER A 301 -36.44 -23.94 -7.02
C SER A 301 -35.31 -24.89 -6.63
N ARG A 302 -35.04 -25.04 -5.33
CA ARG A 302 -33.94 -25.82 -4.75
C ARG A 302 -33.82 -27.21 -5.36
N ARG A 303 -32.67 -27.52 -5.95
CA ARG A 303 -32.39 -28.85 -6.52
C ARG A 303 -30.89 -29.12 -6.61
N HIS A 304 -30.55 -30.39 -6.77
CA HIS A 304 -29.18 -30.82 -6.95
C HIS A 304 -28.74 -30.73 -8.42
N PHE A 305 -27.55 -30.20 -8.67
CA PHE A 305 -26.88 -30.14 -9.97
C PHE A 305 -25.53 -30.85 -9.91
N GLN A 306 -25.06 -31.40 -11.03
CA GLN A 306 -23.67 -31.82 -11.20
C GLN A 306 -22.85 -30.68 -11.82
N ALA A 307 -21.55 -30.62 -11.52
CA ALA A 307 -20.64 -29.72 -12.18
C ALA A 307 -20.68 -29.94 -13.71
N GLY A 308 -20.84 -28.87 -14.47
CA GLY A 308 -21.04 -28.92 -15.92
C GLY A 308 -22.50 -28.92 -16.38
N ASP A 309 -23.47 -29.19 -15.50
CA ASP A 309 -24.90 -29.13 -15.87
C ASP A 309 -25.31 -27.69 -16.21
N LEU A 310 -26.13 -27.51 -17.24
CA LEU A 310 -26.65 -26.17 -17.56
C LEU A 310 -27.70 -25.74 -16.54
N MET A 311 -27.49 -24.55 -15.96
CA MET A 311 -28.41 -23.96 -14.99
C MET A 311 -29.73 -23.53 -15.68
N PRO A 312 -30.90 -23.99 -15.24
CA PRO A 312 -32.16 -23.71 -15.93
C PRO A 312 -32.57 -22.25 -15.79
N ILE A 313 -33.20 -21.73 -16.84
CA ILE A 313 -33.84 -20.42 -16.84
C ILE A 313 -35.23 -20.58 -16.20
N LEU A 314 -35.45 -19.90 -15.08
CA LEU A 314 -36.73 -19.91 -14.37
C LEU A 314 -37.40 -18.56 -14.65
N GLY A 315 -38.32 -18.53 -15.61
CA GLY A 315 -38.92 -17.28 -16.10
C GLY A 315 -39.54 -16.41 -15.00
N GLY A 316 -39.50 -15.10 -15.22
CA GLY A 316 -40.10 -14.05 -14.38
C GLY A 316 -39.83 -12.67 -15.01
N ASP A 317 -40.69 -11.69 -14.72
CA ASP A 317 -40.68 -10.36 -15.38
C ASP A 317 -39.48 -9.45 -14.98
N TYR A 318 -38.50 -9.97 -14.23
CA TYR A 318 -37.37 -9.21 -13.70
C TYR A 318 -36.03 -9.95 -13.90
N GLY A 319 -35.40 -9.73 -15.07
CA GLY A 319 -33.95 -9.98 -15.27
C GLY A 319 -33.49 -11.44 -15.36
N VAL A 320 -32.17 -11.62 -15.43
CA VAL A 320 -31.47 -12.91 -15.56
C VAL A 320 -31.63 -13.72 -14.26
N THR A 321 -32.04 -14.99 -14.36
CA THR A 321 -32.17 -15.88 -13.19
C THR A 321 -30.79 -16.22 -12.63
N ILE A 322 -30.54 -15.92 -11.36
CA ILE A 322 -29.30 -16.30 -10.68
C ILE A 322 -29.57 -17.50 -9.76
N TRP A 323 -28.72 -18.52 -9.88
CA TRP A 323 -28.64 -19.67 -8.98
C TRP A 323 -27.56 -19.43 -7.93
N GLN A 324 -27.90 -19.77 -6.68
CA GLN A 324 -27.06 -19.60 -5.51
C GLN A 324 -26.85 -20.96 -4.86
N TRP A 325 -25.64 -21.23 -4.41
CA TRP A 325 -25.33 -22.44 -3.66
C TRP A 325 -26.10 -22.43 -2.33
N ASP A 326 -26.75 -23.54 -2.02
CA ASP A 326 -27.44 -23.71 -0.74
C ASP A 326 -26.44 -24.14 0.34
N GLU A 327 -26.34 -23.42 1.45
CA GLU A 327 -25.48 -23.86 2.55
C GLU A 327 -25.95 -25.20 3.15
N ASN A 328 -27.25 -25.51 3.04
CA ASN A 328 -27.78 -26.82 3.34
C ASN A 328 -27.67 -27.75 2.12
N GLN A 329 -26.79 -28.74 2.20
CA GLN A 329 -26.54 -29.72 1.13
C GLN A 329 -27.26 -31.07 1.35
N GLN A 330 -28.20 -31.14 2.30
CA GLN A 330 -28.99 -32.35 2.56
C GLN A 330 -30.25 -32.41 1.69
N PRO A 331 -30.73 -33.58 1.24
CA PRO A 331 -31.90 -33.70 0.38
C PRO A 331 -33.18 -33.02 0.86
#